data_AF-A0A1E4YHG7-F1
#
_entry.id   AF-A0A1E4YHG7-F1
#
_cell.length_a   1.000
_cell.length_b   1.000
_cell.length_c   1.000
_cell.angle_alpha   90.00
_cell.angle_beta   90.00
_cell.angle_gamma   90.00
#
_symmetry.space_group_name_H-M   'P 1'
#
loop_
_entity.id
_entity.type
_entity.pdbx_description
1 polymer ?
#
loop_
_entity_poly.entity_id
_entity_poly.type
_entity_poly.pdbx_seq_one_letter_code
_entity_poly.pdbx_strand_id
1 'polypeptide(L)'
;MSGASSTSVERRAEELDALDAILPFARRDQLATLLTDQDVATLKYLAKEGMGANTLRALASDLGYLEAWCELSTGAPLPWPAPESLLLKFIAHHLWDPGWGTVSRRALDPQSVMRS
;
A
#
# COMPACT_ATOMS: atom_id res chain seq x y z
N MET A 1 13.18 -6.40 30.95
CA MET A 1 12.93 -7.55 30.04
C MET A 1 13.12 -7.14 28.56
N SER A 2 14.06 -6.24 28.24
CA SER A 2 14.13 -5.60 26.91
C SER A 2 14.96 -6.34 25.85
N GLY A 3 15.60 -7.47 26.20
CA GLY A 3 16.45 -8.24 25.27
C GLY A 3 15.73 -9.36 24.49
N ALA A 4 14.50 -9.74 24.89
CA ALA A 4 13.72 -10.77 24.19
C ALA A 4 12.95 -10.19 22.99
N SER A 5 12.61 -8.89 23.02
CA SER A 5 11.91 -8.22 21.93
C SER A 5 12.85 -7.88 20.78
N SER A 6 14.07 -7.40 21.07
CA SER A 6 15.09 -7.09 20.05
C SER A 6 15.47 -8.34 19.25
N THR A 7 15.71 -9.45 19.94
CA THR A 7 16.02 -10.74 19.31
C THR A 7 14.86 -11.29 18.48
N SER A 8 13.61 -10.98 18.84
CA SER A 8 12.45 -11.35 18.02
C SER A 8 12.36 -10.53 16.73
N VAL A 9 12.69 -9.24 16.79
CA VAL A 9 12.69 -8.34 15.62
C VAL A 9 13.85 -8.69 14.68
N GLU A 10 15.03 -8.94 15.23
CA GLU A 10 16.20 -9.40 14.46
C GLU A 10 15.90 -10.69 13.70
N ARG A 11 15.30 -11.69 14.36
CA ARG A 11 14.91 -12.94 13.70
C ARG A 11 13.85 -12.73 12.61
N ARG A 12 12.87 -11.84 12.82
CA ARG A 12 11.87 -11.52 11.79
C ARG A 12 12.51 -10.83 10.58
N ALA A 13 13.48 -9.94 10.80
CA ALA A 13 14.23 -9.31 9.72
C ALA A 13 15.04 -10.35 8.91
N GLU A 14 15.72 -11.29 9.58
CA GLU A 14 16.43 -12.40 8.93
C GLU A 14 15.48 -13.33 8.14
N GLU A 15 14.26 -13.57 8.63
CA GLU A 15 13.29 -14.37 7.88
C GLU A 15 12.75 -13.63 6.65
N LEU A 16 12.65 -12.29 6.72
CA LEU A 16 12.28 -11.41 5.61
C LEU A 16 13.41 -11.24 4.58
N ASP A 17 14.68 -11.50 4.93
CA ASP A 17 15.81 -11.54 3.98
C ASP A 17 15.60 -12.61 2.89
N ALA A 18 14.82 -13.65 3.17
CA ALA A 18 14.44 -14.62 2.14
C ALA A 18 13.59 -14.01 1.01
N LEU A 19 13.05 -12.79 1.22
CA LEU A 19 12.30 -12.01 0.23
C LEU A 19 13.18 -10.93 -0.43
N ASP A 20 14.50 -11.04 -0.33
CA ASP A 20 15.46 -10.02 -0.77
C ASP A 20 15.25 -9.54 -2.21
N ALA A 21 14.97 -10.48 -3.10
CA ALA A 21 14.76 -10.23 -4.52
C ALA A 21 13.55 -9.31 -4.82
N ILE A 22 12.74 -9.00 -3.81
CA ILE A 22 11.44 -8.34 -3.90
C ILE A 22 11.36 -7.14 -2.94
N LEU A 23 11.98 -7.20 -1.77
CA LEU A 23 11.83 -6.20 -0.70
C LEU A 23 13.18 -5.50 -0.41
N PRO A 24 13.27 -4.15 -0.52
CA PRO A 24 14.46 -3.40 -0.12
C PRO A 24 14.80 -3.57 1.38
N PHE A 25 16.10 -3.63 1.72
CA PHE A 25 16.58 -3.89 3.09
C PHE A 25 15.96 -2.97 4.16
N ALA A 26 15.90 -1.66 3.90
CA ALA A 26 15.30 -0.68 4.82
C ALA A 26 13.81 -0.96 5.15
N ARG A 27 13.09 -1.59 4.21
CA ARG A 27 11.68 -1.95 4.39
C ARG A 27 11.54 -3.24 5.23
N ARG A 28 12.56 -4.10 5.28
CA ARG A 28 12.57 -5.34 6.08
C ARG A 28 12.61 -5.04 7.57
N ASP A 29 13.47 -4.12 8.00
CA ASP A 29 13.60 -3.70 9.40
C ASP A 29 12.29 -3.08 9.92
N GLN A 30 11.65 -2.23 9.11
CA GLN A 30 10.33 -1.69 9.44
C GLN A 30 9.27 -2.79 9.56
N LEU A 31 9.20 -3.71 8.59
CA LEU A 31 8.22 -4.80 8.63
C LEU A 31 8.44 -5.74 9.82
N ALA A 32 9.68 -6.04 10.19
CA ALA A 32 10.01 -6.88 11.34
C ALA A 32 9.51 -6.31 12.69
N THR A 33 9.38 -4.98 12.79
CA THR A 33 8.80 -4.32 13.97
C THR A 33 7.28 -4.33 14.00
N LEU A 34 6.64 -4.42 12.84
CA LEU A 34 5.18 -4.32 12.67
C LEU A 34 4.49 -5.69 12.61
N LEU A 35 5.18 -6.68 12.07
CA LEU A 35 4.64 -8.00 11.81
C LEU A 35 4.86 -8.94 13.00
N THR A 36 3.88 -9.82 13.22
CA THR A 36 4.06 -10.94 14.14
C THR A 36 4.91 -12.04 13.49
N ASP A 37 5.41 -12.95 14.31
CA ASP A 37 6.14 -14.14 13.81
C ASP A 37 5.30 -14.99 12.85
N GLN A 38 3.99 -15.04 13.08
CA GLN A 38 3.07 -15.77 12.22
C GLN A 38 2.90 -15.07 10.86
N ASP A 39 2.83 -13.74 10.84
CA ASP A 39 2.73 -12.98 9.59
C ASP A 39 3.98 -13.17 8.73
N VAL A 40 5.18 -13.12 9.33
CA VAL A 40 6.46 -13.34 8.64
C VAL A 40 6.53 -14.78 8.07
N ALA A 41 6.14 -15.78 8.85
CA ALA A 41 6.07 -17.16 8.39
C ALA A 41 5.07 -17.36 7.24
N THR A 42 3.90 -16.70 7.31
CA THR A 42 2.90 -16.71 6.24
C THR A 42 3.42 -16.05 4.97
N LEU A 43 4.07 -14.89 5.06
CA LEU A 43 4.66 -14.22 3.90
C LEU A 43 5.74 -15.08 3.23
N LYS A 44 6.61 -15.71 4.03
CA LYS A 44 7.65 -16.62 3.55
C LYS A 44 7.06 -17.88 2.89
N TYR A 45 6.00 -18.44 3.47
CA TYR A 45 5.28 -19.57 2.88
C TYR A 45 4.62 -19.19 1.55
N LEU A 46 3.90 -18.06 1.50
CA LEU A 46 3.22 -17.58 0.29
C LEU A 46 4.21 -17.25 -0.84
N ALA A 47 5.36 -16.68 -0.50
CA ALA A 47 6.42 -16.41 -1.46
C ALA A 47 7.07 -17.70 -2.02
N LYS A 48 7.10 -18.76 -1.21
CA LYS A 48 7.69 -20.06 -1.59
C LYS A 48 6.73 -20.96 -2.35
N GLU A 49 5.43 -20.91 -2.06
CA GLU A 49 4.44 -21.90 -2.51
C GLU A 49 3.64 -21.49 -3.75
N GLY A 50 3.66 -20.23 -4.20
CA GLY A 50 2.95 -19.93 -5.44
C GLY A 50 2.71 -18.48 -5.84
N MET A 51 3.06 -17.47 -5.04
CA MET A 51 3.13 -16.12 -5.62
C MET A 51 4.40 -16.04 -6.47
N GLY A 52 4.27 -16.34 -7.76
CA GLY A 52 5.37 -16.21 -8.72
C GLY A 52 6.03 -14.83 -8.57
N ALA A 53 7.34 -14.75 -8.79
CA ALA A 53 8.15 -13.54 -8.55
C ALA A 53 7.55 -12.25 -9.14
N ASN A 54 6.72 -12.37 -10.19
CA ASN A 54 5.97 -11.25 -10.77
C ASN A 54 4.90 -10.67 -9.85
N THR A 55 4.12 -11.49 -9.14
CA THR A 55 3.09 -11.01 -8.19
C THR A 55 3.73 -10.31 -6.99
N LEU A 56 4.81 -10.89 -6.48
CA LEU A 56 5.58 -10.29 -5.39
C LEU A 56 6.18 -8.95 -5.80
N ARG A 57 6.75 -8.87 -7.01
CA ARG A 57 7.23 -7.61 -7.58
C ARG A 57 6.11 -6.59 -7.77
N ALA A 58 4.92 -7.02 -8.20
CA ALA A 58 3.77 -6.15 -8.35
C ALA A 58 3.34 -5.57 -6.98
N LEU A 59 3.22 -6.40 -5.95
CA LEU A 59 2.90 -5.94 -4.59
C LEU A 59 3.96 -4.99 -4.02
N ALA A 60 5.25 -5.27 -4.24
CA ALA A 60 6.33 -4.38 -3.82
C ALA A 60 6.27 -3.02 -4.54
N SER A 61 5.90 -3.04 -5.83
CA SER A 61 5.68 -1.84 -6.65
C SER A 61 4.48 -1.05 -6.15
N ASP A 62 3.35 -1.69 -5.88
CA ASP A 62 2.14 -1.04 -5.38
C ASP A 62 2.40 -0.36 -4.02
N LEU A 63 3.15 -1.03 -3.14
CA LEU A 63 3.55 -0.48 -1.85
C LEU A 63 4.51 0.70 -2.00
N GLY A 64 5.50 0.60 -2.89
CA GLY A 64 6.41 1.71 -3.19
C GLY A 64 5.69 2.92 -3.79
N TYR A 65 4.68 2.67 -4.62
CA TYR A 65 3.85 3.72 -5.18
C TYR A 65 3.00 4.42 -4.11
N LEU A 66 2.41 3.67 -3.17
CA LEU A 66 1.69 4.24 -2.04
C LEU A 66 2.58 5.07 -1.12
N GLU A 67 3.80 4.61 -0.83
CA GLU A 67 4.79 5.36 -0.02
C GLU A 67 5.17 6.68 -0.68
N ALA A 68 5.54 6.65 -1.96
CA ALA A 68 5.89 7.85 -2.71
C ALA A 68 4.71 8.84 -2.79
N TRP A 69 3.49 8.33 -3.03
CA TRP A 69 2.30 9.17 -3.01
C TRP A 69 2.06 9.82 -1.64
N CYS A 70 2.30 9.08 -0.54
CA CYS A 70 2.14 9.60 0.81
C CYS A 70 3.11 10.75 1.08
N GLU A 71 4.39 10.58 0.74
CA GLU A 71 5.40 11.63 0.88
C GLU A 71 5.03 12.88 0.08
N LEU A 72 4.65 12.70 -1.18
CA LEU A 72 4.28 13.82 -2.06
C LEU A 72 2.98 14.52 -1.63
N SER A 73 2.01 13.77 -1.10
CA SER A 73 0.67 14.30 -0.78
C SER A 73 0.55 14.83 0.64
N THR A 74 1.37 14.34 1.56
CA THR A 74 1.28 14.68 3.00
C THR A 74 2.55 15.33 3.55
N GLY A 75 3.68 15.25 2.83
CA GLY A 75 4.98 15.70 3.32
C GLY A 75 5.62 14.78 4.36
N ALA A 76 5.04 13.60 4.60
CA ALA A 76 5.50 12.62 5.58
C ALA A 76 5.53 11.21 4.98
N PRO A 77 6.44 10.34 5.46
CA PRO A 77 6.47 8.94 5.05
C PRO A 77 5.15 8.24 5.44
N LEU A 78 4.80 7.17 4.72
CA LEU A 78 3.60 6.37 5.00
C LEU A 78 3.61 5.89 6.46
N PRO A 79 2.67 6.35 7.30
CA PRO A 79 2.58 5.87 8.67
C PRO A 79 2.10 4.42 8.69
N TRP A 80 2.67 3.63 9.59
CA TRP A 80 2.24 2.27 9.86
C TRP A 80 1.78 2.13 11.31
N PRO A 81 0.60 1.52 11.57
CA PRO A 81 -0.41 1.10 10.59
C PRO A 81 -1.02 2.30 9.84
N ALA A 82 -1.25 2.15 8.53
CA ALA A 82 -1.81 3.20 7.70
C ALA A 82 -3.25 3.52 8.12
N PRO A 83 -3.59 4.78 8.43
CA PRO A 83 -4.96 5.16 8.74
C PRO A 83 -5.88 4.89 7.55
N GLU A 84 -7.08 4.37 7.80
CA GLU A 84 -8.09 4.14 6.75
C GLU A 84 -8.37 5.40 5.92
N SER A 85 -8.41 6.56 6.58
CA SER A 85 -8.62 7.86 5.92
C SER A 85 -7.51 8.23 4.91
N LEU A 86 -6.29 7.74 5.11
CA LEU A 86 -5.17 7.93 4.18
C LEU A 86 -5.38 7.09 2.92
N LEU A 87 -5.78 5.83 3.08
CA LEU A 87 -6.08 4.94 1.95
C LEU A 87 -7.27 5.45 1.13
N LEU A 88 -8.32 5.96 1.78
CA LEU A 88 -9.47 6.55 1.08
C LEU A 88 -9.08 7.80 0.27
N LYS A 89 -8.19 8.65 0.80
CA LYS A 89 -7.65 9.80 0.05
C LYS A 89 -6.82 9.36 -1.16
N PHE A 90 -5.99 8.33 -0.99
CA PHE A 90 -5.23 7.72 -2.09
C PHE A 90 -6.17 7.26 -3.21
N ILE A 91 -7.22 6.50 -2.87
CA ILE A 91 -8.21 6.01 -3.82
C ILE A 91 -8.95 7.18 -4.49
N ALA A 92 -9.45 8.14 -3.72
CA ALA A 92 -10.20 9.28 -4.26
C ALA A 92 -9.37 10.14 -5.23
N HIS A 93 -8.08 10.35 -4.95
CA HIS A 93 -7.18 11.07 -5.85
C HIS A 93 -7.04 10.34 -7.20
N HIS A 94 -6.90 9.01 -7.18
CA HIS A 94 -6.70 8.23 -8.41
C HIS A 94 -7.97 8.00 -9.21
N LEU A 95 -9.13 7.94 -8.55
CA LEU A 95 -10.43 7.77 -9.21
C LEU A 95 -11.03 9.09 -9.70
N TRP A 96 -10.44 10.23 -9.33
CA TRP A 96 -10.96 11.52 -9.76
C TRP A 96 -10.78 11.72 -11.26
N ASP A 97 -11.90 11.64 -12.00
CA ASP A 97 -11.98 12.05 -13.40
C ASP A 97 -12.38 13.54 -13.50
N PRO A 98 -11.53 14.43 -14.02
CA PRO A 98 -11.89 15.83 -14.26
C PRO A 98 -13.06 16.00 -15.26
N GLY A 99 -13.38 14.97 -16.07
CA GLY A 99 -14.49 14.96 -17.03
C GLY A 99 -15.88 14.87 -16.41
N TRP A 100 -16.00 14.36 -15.18
CA TRP A 100 -17.28 14.23 -14.45
C TRP A 100 -17.99 15.58 -14.26
N GLY A 101 -17.23 16.67 -14.06
CA GLY A 101 -17.78 18.02 -13.84
C GLY A 101 -18.39 18.68 -15.09
N THR A 102 -18.11 18.17 -16.28
CA THR A 102 -18.50 18.82 -17.56
C THR A 102 -19.75 18.17 -18.18
N VAL A 103 -20.00 16.89 -17.93
CA VAL A 103 -21.15 16.17 -18.51
C VAL A 103 -22.46 16.41 -17.73
N SER A 104 -22.39 16.75 -16.45
CA SER A 104 -23.58 16.92 -15.60
C SER A 104 -24.31 18.26 -15.73
N ARG A 105 -23.77 19.25 -16.47
CA ARG A 105 -24.48 20.53 -16.68
C ARG A 105 -25.50 20.49 -17.82
N ARG A 106 -25.32 19.60 -18.81
CA ARG A 106 -26.24 19.49 -19.96
C ARG A 106 -27.49 18.63 -19.68
N ALA A 107 -27.43 17.78 -18.66
CA ALA A 107 -28.55 16.93 -18.24
C ALA A 107 -29.49 17.59 -17.21
N LEU A 108 -29.12 18.77 -16.68
CA LEU A 108 -29.90 19.54 -15.71
C LEU A 108 -30.40 20.88 -16.27
N ASP A 109 -30.48 21.04 -17.60
CA ASP A 109 -31.19 22.15 -18.20
C ASP A 109 -32.69 21.79 -18.33
N PRO A 110 -33.57 22.26 -17.42
CA PRO A 110 -35.00 21.98 -17.48
C PRO A 110 -35.69 22.57 -18.73
N GLN A 111 -35.02 23.36 -19.57
CA GLN A 111 -35.64 23.94 -20.77
C GLN A 111 -35.52 23.08 -22.04
N SER A 112 -34.79 21.96 -22.03
CA SER A 112 -34.63 21.13 -23.23
C SER A 112 -35.82 20.19 -23.52
N VAL A 113 -36.78 20.03 -22.60
CA VAL A 113 -37.90 19.06 -22.73
C VAL A 113 -39.19 19.67 -23.31
N MET A 114 -39.23 20.97 -23.61
CA MET A 114 -40.49 21.65 -24.01
C MET A 114 -40.44 22.27 -25.41
N ARG A 115 -39.74 21.64 -26.36
CA ARG A 115 -39.87 21.92 -27.80
C ARG A 115 -39.68 20.63 -28.61
N SER A 116 -40.75 19.87 -28.75
CA SER A 116 -40.97 18.93 -29.87
C SER A 116 -42.47 18.76 -30.03
#